data_AF-A0A4Y2HG96-F1
#
_entry.id   AF-A0A4Y2HG96-F1
#
_cell.length_a   1.000
_cell.length_b   1.000
_cell.length_c   1.000
_cell.angle_alpha   90.00
_cell.angle_beta   90.00
_cell.angle_gamma   90.00
#
_symmetry.space_group_name_H-M   'P 1'
#
loop_
_entity.id
_entity.type
_entity.pdbx_description
1 polymer ?
#
loop_
_entity_poly.entity_id
_entity_poly.type
_entity_poly.pdbx_seq_one_letter_code
_entity_poly.pdbx_strand_id
1 'polypeptide(L)'
;MLVKILIIALDRNEKLEVSVLDAINYVRKSWSSVSSQSVSNCFCYGWFIANAESEEFLSEDIIDPEPLETLLQIANEKGCRVNDVNAVVNIDNDISIC
;
A
#
# COMPACT_ATOMS: atom_id res chain seq x y z
N MET A 1 -0.48 -14.01 -9.75
CA MET A 1 -0.28 -14.32 -11.18
C MET A 1 -1.04 -13.38 -12.13
N LEU A 2 -1.95 -12.51 -11.65
CA LEU A 2 -2.60 -11.49 -12.49
C LEU A 2 -1.78 -10.21 -12.67
N VAL A 3 -1.04 -9.75 -11.65
CA VAL A 3 -0.15 -8.57 -11.80
C VAL A 3 0.90 -8.76 -12.90
N LYS A 4 1.51 -9.94 -12.99
CA LYS A 4 2.47 -10.25 -14.07
C LYS A 4 1.81 -10.18 -15.45
N ILE A 5 0.59 -10.71 -15.57
CA ILE A 5 -0.16 -10.68 -16.83
C ILE A 5 -0.57 -9.24 -17.18
N LEU A 6 -0.98 -8.45 -16.18
CA LEU A 6 -1.26 -7.02 -16.33
C LEU A 6 -0.03 -6.24 -16.80
N ILE A 7 1.13 -6.43 -16.18
CA ILE A 7 2.38 -5.78 -16.59
C ILE A 7 2.70 -6.13 -18.05
N ILE A 8 2.62 -7.41 -18.43
CA ILE A 8 2.86 -7.84 -19.81
C ILE A 8 1.86 -7.21 -20.78
N ALA A 9 0.57 -7.15 -20.43
CA ALA A 9 -0.45 -6.53 -21.26
C ALA A 9 -0.22 -5.02 -21.41
N LEU A 10 0.17 -4.33 -20.34
CA LEU A 10 0.53 -2.91 -20.36
C LEU A 10 1.76 -2.65 -21.24
N ASP A 11 2.83 -3.44 -21.09
CA ASP A 11 4.07 -3.33 -21.88
C ASP A 11 3.82 -3.52 -23.38
N ARG A 12 2.84 -4.36 -23.72
CA ARG A 12 2.45 -4.64 -25.11
C ARG A 12 1.33 -3.74 -25.63
N ASN A 13 0.79 -2.85 -24.78
CA ASN A 13 -0.40 -2.06 -25.06
C ASN A 13 -1.60 -2.93 -25.52
N GLU A 14 -1.74 -4.11 -24.92
CA GLU A 14 -2.79 -5.09 -25.18
C GLU A 14 -3.93 -4.94 -24.17
N LYS A 15 -5.15 -5.27 -24.60
CA LYS A 15 -6.30 -5.34 -23.70
C LYS A 15 -6.19 -6.61 -22.85
N LEU A 16 -6.22 -6.45 -21.53
CA LEU A 16 -6.31 -7.57 -20.60
C LEU A 16 -7.78 -7.96 -20.39
N GLU A 17 -8.13 -9.19 -20.73
CA GLU A 17 -9.43 -9.77 -20.39
C GLU A 17 -9.26 -10.77 -19.25
N VAL A 18 -10.02 -10.57 -18.16
CA VAL A 18 -9.99 -11.42 -16.96
C VAL A 18 -11.41 -11.83 -16.64
N SER A 19 -11.61 -13.08 -16.23
CA SER A 19 -12.91 -13.50 -15.74
C SER A 19 -13.26 -12.74 -14.45
N VAL A 20 -14.54 -12.42 -14.27
CA VAL A 20 -15.03 -11.75 -13.05
C VAL A 20 -14.65 -12.57 -11.80
N LEU A 21 -14.72 -13.89 -11.89
CA LEU A 21 -14.38 -14.79 -10.79
C LEU A 21 -12.88 -14.74 -10.45
N ASP A 22 -12.00 -14.69 -11.44
CA ASP A 22 -10.56 -14.58 -11.23
C ASP A 22 -10.18 -13.22 -10.65
N ALA A 23 -10.83 -12.15 -11.10
CA ALA A 23 -10.65 -10.81 -10.55
C ALA A 23 -11.07 -10.75 -9.07
N ILE A 24 -12.25 -11.28 -8.72
CA ILE A 24 -12.73 -11.34 -7.34
C ILE A 24 -11.79 -12.18 -6.47
N ASN A 25 -11.39 -13.36 -6.94
CA ASN A 25 -10.48 -14.22 -6.20
C ASN A 25 -9.11 -13.59 -5.99
N TYR A 26 -8.63 -12.84 -6.97
CA TYR A 26 -7.38 -12.10 -6.85
C TYR A 26 -7.47 -11.00 -5.80
N VAL A 27 -8.47 -10.13 -5.89
CA VAL A 27 -8.68 -9.05 -4.92
C VAL A 27 -8.82 -9.62 -3.50
N ARG A 28 -9.63 -10.68 -3.33
CA ARG A 28 -9.81 -11.32 -2.03
C ARG A 28 -8.51 -11.89 -1.47
N LYS A 29 -7.73 -12.60 -2.27
CA LYS A 29 -6.43 -13.17 -1.84
C LYS A 29 -5.43 -12.07 -1.50
N SER A 30 -5.35 -11.04 -2.34
CA SER A 30 -4.49 -9.88 -2.10
C SER A 30 -4.86 -9.21 -0.79
N TRP A 31 -6.15 -8.90 -0.59
CA TRP A 31 -6.63 -8.24 0.63
C TRP A 31 -6.42 -9.09 1.88
N SER A 32 -6.62 -10.41 1.80
CA SER A 32 -6.40 -11.32 2.94
C SER A 32 -4.94 -11.40 3.41
N SER A 33 -3.99 -10.91 2.61
CA SER A 33 -2.57 -10.86 2.96
C SER A 33 -2.12 -9.50 3.49
N VAL A 34 -3.01 -8.51 3.51
CA VAL A 34 -2.73 -7.17 4.03
C VAL A 34 -3.07 -7.13 5.51
N SER A 35 -2.11 -6.74 6.35
CA SER A 35 -2.34 -6.51 7.78
C SER A 35 -2.97 -5.15 8.03
N SER A 36 -3.69 -4.98 9.15
CA SER A 36 -4.18 -3.66 9.60
C SER A 36 -3.05 -2.63 9.69
N GLN A 37 -1.86 -3.04 10.16
CA GLN A 37 -0.65 -2.19 10.15
C GLN A 37 -0.31 -1.68 8.74
N SER A 38 -0.36 -2.55 7.73
CA SER A 38 -0.05 -2.15 6.35
C SER A 38 -1.07 -1.13 5.82
N VAL A 39 -2.33 -1.25 6.24
CA VAL A 39 -3.39 -0.28 5.90
C VAL A 39 -3.13 1.04 6.62
N SER A 40 -2.87 1.03 7.93
CA SER A 40 -2.55 2.22 8.74
C SER A 40 -1.36 2.99 8.15
N ASN A 41 -0.26 2.29 7.86
CA ASN A 41 0.92 2.89 7.24
C ASN A 41 0.57 3.56 5.90
N CYS A 42 -0.28 2.96 5.07
CA CYS A 42 -0.71 3.56 3.81
C CYS A 42 -1.52 4.85 4.03
N PHE A 43 -2.43 4.90 5.01
CA PHE A 43 -3.19 6.12 5.30
C PHE A 43 -2.28 7.25 5.78
N CYS A 44 -1.38 6.96 6.73
CA CYS A 44 -0.45 7.93 7.30
C CYS A 44 0.54 8.47 6.26
N TYR A 45 1.19 7.59 5.50
CA TYR A 45 2.26 7.97 4.56
C TYR A 45 1.76 8.31 3.15
N GLY A 46 0.58 7.81 2.77
CA GLY A 46 -0.04 8.07 1.46
C GLY A 46 -0.85 9.37 1.40
N TRP A 47 -0.91 10.12 2.50
CA TRP A 47 -1.72 11.34 2.63
C TRP A 47 -3.21 11.10 2.33
N PHE A 48 -3.72 9.91 2.64
CA PHE A 48 -5.14 9.65 2.48
C PHE A 48 -5.88 10.34 3.62
N ILE A 49 -6.79 11.25 3.30
CA ILE A 49 -7.65 11.89 4.29
C ILE A 49 -8.66 10.83 4.75
N ALA A 50 -8.49 10.34 5.98
CA ALA A 50 -9.53 9.57 6.65
C ALA A 50 -10.75 10.48 6.81
N ASN A 51 -11.93 9.99 6.42
CA ASN A 51 -13.19 10.61 6.83
C ASN A 51 -13.54 10.13 8.25
N ALA A 52 -14.47 10.81 8.92
CA ALA A 52 -14.86 10.51 10.30
C ALA A 52 -15.28 9.03 10.52
N GLU A 53 -15.87 8.39 9.51
CA GLU A 53 -16.22 6.96 9.56
C GLU A 53 -14.96 6.07 9.54
N SER A 54 -13.95 6.41 8.72
CA SER A 54 -12.69 5.68 8.67
C SER A 54 -11.77 5.94 9.87
N GLU A 55 -11.86 7.11 10.51
CA GLU A 55 -11.14 7.39 11.76
C GLU A 55 -11.60 6.44 12.88
N GLU A 56 -12.90 6.15 12.99
CA GLU A 56 -13.43 5.19 13.97
C GLU A 56 -12.79 3.80 13.77
N PHE A 57 -12.75 3.30 12.52
CA PHE A 57 -12.11 2.02 12.18
C PHE A 57 -10.59 2.00 12.39
N LEU A 58 -9.91 3.12 12.17
CA LEU A 58 -8.47 3.25 12.41
C LEU A 58 -8.15 3.46 13.91
N SER A 59 -9.12 3.95 14.68
CA SER A 59 -8.97 4.27 16.11
C SER A 59 -9.24 3.09 17.06
N GLU A 60 -9.94 2.05 16.63
CA GLU A 60 -10.13 0.84 17.45
C GLU A 60 -8.87 -0.04 17.48
N ASP A 61 -8.10 -0.02 16.39
CA ASP A 61 -6.80 -0.66 16.23
C ASP A 61 -5.72 0.42 15.99
N ILE A 62 -5.55 1.39 16.92
CA ILE A 62 -4.45 2.36 16.82
C ILE A 62 -3.14 1.57 16.95
N ILE A 63 -2.62 1.16 15.81
CA ILE A 63 -1.27 0.66 15.70
C ILE A 63 -0.46 1.83 15.17
N ASP A 64 0.44 2.32 16.03
CA ASP A 64 1.42 3.33 15.64
C ASP A 64 2.04 2.89 14.30
N PRO A 65 2.07 3.77 13.30
CA PRO A 65 2.66 3.41 12.03
C PRO A 65 4.12 3.02 12.24
N GLU A 66 4.54 1.97 11.53
CA GLU A 66 5.96 1.60 11.53
C GLU A 66 6.79 2.76 11.00
N PRO A 67 7.92 3.13 11.64
CA PRO A 67 8.78 4.20 11.17
C PRO A 67 9.12 4.02 9.70
N LEU A 68 9.16 5.13 8.97
CA LEU A 68 9.36 5.12 7.54
C LEU A 68 10.70 4.50 7.16
N GLU A 69 11.75 4.68 7.97
CA GLU A 69 13.04 4.02 7.79
C GLU A 69 12.92 2.48 7.84
N THR A 70 12.11 1.95 8.75
CA THR A 70 11.83 0.52 8.86
C THR A 70 11.11 0.02 7.61
N LEU A 71 10.12 0.76 7.12
CA LEU A 71 9.38 0.41 5.89
C LEU A 71 10.28 0.45 4.65
N LEU A 72 11.15 1.46 4.55
CA LEU A 72 12.16 1.56 3.51
C LEU A 72 13.14 0.39 3.54
N GLN A 73 13.61 0.00 4.73
CA GLN A 73 14.49 -1.14 4.89
C GLN A 73 13.80 -2.43 4.41
N ILE A 74 12.57 -2.69 4.85
CA ILE A 74 11.78 -3.85 4.43
C ILE A 74 11.58 -3.87 2.90
N ALA A 75 11.30 -2.70 2.31
CA ALA A 75 11.13 -2.59 0.86
C ALA A 75 12.42 -2.94 0.11
N ASN A 76 13.56 -2.40 0.55
CA ASN A 76 14.87 -2.69 -0.02
C ASN A 76 15.26 -4.17 0.11
N GLU A 77 15.02 -4.80 1.26
CA GLU A 77 15.23 -6.23 1.49
C GLU A 77 14.37 -7.11 0.56
N LYS A 78 13.17 -6.63 0.20
CA LYS A 78 12.27 -7.29 -0.77
C LYS A 78 12.62 -6.99 -2.23
N GLY A 79 13.68 -6.24 -2.50
CA GLY A 79 14.13 -5.87 -3.84
C GLY A 79 13.37 -4.70 -4.47
N CYS A 80 12.52 -4.01 -3.71
CA CYS A 80 11.89 -2.77 -4.12
C CYS A 80 12.86 -1.61 -3.85
N ARG A 81 13.45 -1.02 -4.89
CA ARG A 81 14.39 0.11 -4.73
C ARG A 81 13.61 1.42 -4.69
N VAL A 82 13.66 2.11 -3.56
CA VAL A 82 13.18 3.49 -3.44
C VAL A 82 14.37 4.41 -3.69
N ASN A 83 14.40 5.04 -4.87
CA ASN A 83 15.58 5.80 -5.33
C ASN A 83 15.69 7.20 -4.71
N ASP A 84 14.63 7.71 -4.09
CA ASP A 84 14.58 9.09 -3.57
C ASP A 84 14.25 9.11 -2.07
N VAL A 85 15.22 8.72 -1.27
CA VAL A 85 15.11 8.69 0.20
C VAL A 85 14.82 10.09 0.77
N ASN A 86 15.26 11.16 0.10
CA ASN A 86 15.02 12.54 0.54
C ASN A 86 13.56 12.98 0.37
N ALA A 87 12.85 12.50 -0.65
CA ALA A 87 11.40 12.71 -0.79
C ALA A 87 10.62 12.01 0.33
N VAL A 88 11.21 10.97 0.92
CA VAL A 88 10.59 10.11 1.93
C VAL A 88 10.80 10.69 3.34
N VAL A 89 11.99 11.19 3.68
CA VAL A 89 12.30 11.82 5.00
C VAL A 89 11.41 13.03 5.31
N ASN A 90 10.92 13.74 4.30
CA ASN A 90 9.99 14.87 4.52
C ASN A 90 8.57 14.41 4.89
N ILE A 91 8.21 13.15 4.63
CA ILE A 91 6.87 12.64 4.91
C ILE A 91 6.68 12.48 6.43
N ASP A 92 7.66 11.97 7.17
CA ASP A 92 7.57 11.84 8.64
C ASP A 92 7.36 13.19 9.36
N ASN A 93 7.95 14.27 8.86
CA ASN A 93 7.82 15.60 9.48
C ASN A 93 6.41 16.20 9.29
N ASP A 94 5.69 15.80 8.24
CA ASP A 94 4.35 16.29 7.95
C ASP A 94 3.24 15.43 8.60
N ILE A 95 3.58 14.28 9.22
CA ILE A 95 2.66 13.35 9.91
C ILE A 95 2.24 13.87 11.31
N SER A 96 2.49 15.14 11.64
CA SER A 96 1.96 15.76 12.87
C SER A 96 0.42 15.81 12.97
N ILE A 97 -0.32 15.18 12.05
CA ILE A 97 -1.78 15.25 11.89
C ILE A 97 -2.39 13.84 11.68
N CYS A 98 -1.86 12.80 12.32
CA CYS A 98 -2.60 11.55 12.56
C CYS A 98 -2.93 11.42 14.05
#